data_AF-T0S0Z1-F1
#
_entry.id   AF-T0S0Z1-F1
#
_cell.length_a   1.000
_cell.length_b   1.000
_cell.length_c   1.000
_cell.angle_alpha   90.00
_cell.angle_beta   90.00
_cell.angle_gamma   90.00
#
_symmetry.space_group_name_H-M   'P 1'
#
loop_
_entity.id
_entity.type
_entity.pdbx_description
1 polymer ?
#
loop_
_entity_poly.entity_id
_entity_poly.type
_entity_poly.pdbx_seq_one_letter_code
_entity_poly.pdbx_strand_id
1 'polypeptide(L)'
;MEDEASSTNALNVRVLKFHYPQVQSIVDVASHVAVYQFDVQLQKWLKSSVEGTFFLVKDQDNRLGYIILNRNSLENLFFVYSTGV
;
A
#
# COMPACT_ATOMS: atom_id res chain seq x y z
N MET A 1 7.14 6.56 -24.11
CA MET A 1 6.25 5.68 -23.30
C MET A 1 6.96 5.22 -22.02
N GLU A 2 8.24 4.80 -22.07
CA GLU A 2 9.03 4.49 -20.86
C GLU A 2 9.33 5.71 -19.97
N ASP A 3 9.58 6.90 -20.56
CA ASP A 3 9.89 8.12 -19.80
C ASP A 3 8.73 8.63 -18.93
N GLU A 4 7.49 8.45 -19.37
CA GLU A 4 6.30 8.85 -18.61
C GLU A 4 6.07 7.90 -17.42
N ALA A 5 6.20 6.59 -17.62
CA ALA A 5 6.08 5.60 -16.55
C ALA A 5 7.14 5.81 -15.45
N SER A 6 8.37 6.17 -15.84
CA SER A 6 9.45 6.53 -14.92
C SER A 6 9.12 7.81 -14.13
N SER A 7 8.58 8.83 -14.81
CA SER A 7 8.18 10.10 -14.19
C SER A 7 7.03 9.93 -13.18
N THR A 8 6.02 9.13 -13.53
CA THR A 8 4.90 8.80 -12.62
C THR A 8 5.38 8.00 -11.41
N ASN A 9 6.28 7.03 -11.59
CA ASN A 9 6.84 6.26 -10.48
C ASN A 9 7.64 7.17 -9.52
N ALA A 10 8.48 8.07 -10.04
CA ALA A 10 9.22 9.02 -9.21
C ALA A 10 8.30 9.91 -8.36
N LEU A 11 7.19 10.39 -8.93
CA LEU A 11 6.17 11.14 -8.19
C LEU A 11 5.48 10.28 -7.13
N ASN A 12 5.07 9.06 -7.48
CA ASN A 12 4.42 8.13 -6.54
C ASN A 12 5.34 7.83 -5.35
N VAL A 13 6.62 7.52 -5.59
CA VAL A 13 7.60 7.29 -4.53
C VAL A 13 7.74 8.53 -3.63
N ARG A 14 7.77 9.73 -4.21
CA ARG A 14 7.87 10.98 -3.43
C ARG A 14 6.65 11.19 -2.53
N VAL A 15 5.45 10.95 -3.04
CA VAL A 15 4.20 11.05 -2.25
C VAL A 15 4.20 10.01 -1.13
N LEU A 16 4.53 8.75 -1.43
CA LEU A 16 4.59 7.70 -0.41
C LEU A 16 5.63 8.02 0.67
N LYS A 17 6.83 8.48 0.29
CA LYS A 17 7.88 8.88 1.24
C LYS A 17 7.48 10.04 2.15
N PHE A 18 6.67 10.97 1.65
CA PHE A 18 6.18 12.09 2.44
C PHE A 18 5.34 11.63 3.63
N HIS A 19 4.49 10.61 3.44
CA HIS A 19 3.66 10.03 4.50
C HIS A 19 4.34 8.88 5.26
N TYR A 20 5.23 8.14 4.59
CA TYR A 20 5.86 6.91 5.06
C TYR A 20 7.38 6.96 4.77
N PRO A 21 8.19 7.65 5.60
CA PRO A 21 9.61 7.86 5.34
C PRO A 21 10.46 6.58 5.15
N GLN A 22 9.99 5.46 5.70
CA GLN A 22 10.60 4.14 5.56
C GLN A 22 10.52 3.57 4.14
N VAL A 23 9.57 4.02 3.31
CA VAL A 23 9.43 3.53 1.93
C VAL A 23 10.67 3.93 1.13
N GLN A 24 11.37 2.94 0.56
CA GLN A 24 12.52 3.17 -0.30
C GLN A 24 12.11 3.17 -1.77
N SER A 25 11.35 2.16 -2.19
CA SER A 25 10.95 1.90 -3.58
C SER A 25 9.58 1.25 -3.69
N ILE A 26 8.93 1.42 -4.84
CA ILE A 26 7.71 0.71 -5.23
C ILE A 26 8.14 -0.53 -6.04
N VAL A 27 7.64 -1.70 -5.64
CA VAL A 27 7.85 -2.97 -6.32
C VAL A 27 6.80 -3.17 -7.42
N ASP A 28 5.53 -2.90 -7.09
CA ASP A 28 4.41 -3.06 -8.01
C ASP A 28 3.20 -2.20 -7.57
N VAL A 29 2.27 -1.97 -8.49
CA VAL A 29 1.07 -1.15 -8.27
C VAL A 29 -0.17 -1.83 -8.83
N ALA A 30 -1.23 -1.92 -8.03
CA ALA A 30 -2.57 -2.27 -8.50
C ALA A 30 -3.49 -1.04 -8.40
N SER A 31 -4.19 -0.74 -9.50
CA SER A 31 -4.98 0.48 -9.65
C SER A 31 -6.21 0.55 -8.73
N HIS A 32 -6.75 -0.60 -8.32
CA HIS A 32 -7.91 -0.67 -7.45
C HIS A 32 -7.93 -1.97 -6.64
N VAL A 33 -7.99 -1.85 -5.32
CA VAL A 33 -8.13 -2.94 -4.35
C VAL A 33 -9.16 -2.54 -3.29
N ALA A 34 -9.99 -3.49 -2.88
CA ALA A 34 -10.91 -3.35 -1.75
C ALA A 34 -10.50 -4.30 -0.61
N VAL A 35 -10.45 -3.78 0.62
CA VAL A 35 -10.04 -4.56 1.79
C VAL A 35 -11.26 -5.25 2.42
N TYR A 36 -11.10 -6.52 2.77
CA TYR A 36 -12.05 -7.27 3.59
C TYR A 36 -11.35 -7.77 4.84
N GLN A 37 -12.05 -7.74 5.96
CA GLN A 37 -11.59 -8.27 7.24
C GLN A 37 -12.49 -9.42 7.65
N PHE A 38 -11.89 -10.52 8.10
CA PHE A 38 -12.64 -11.64 8.63
C PHE A 38 -12.92 -11.42 10.11
N ASP A 39 -14.19 -11.34 10.46
CA ASP A 39 -14.64 -11.28 11.86
C ASP A 39 -14.74 -12.70 12.41
N VAL A 40 -13.88 -13.02 13.37
CA VAL A 40 -13.80 -14.35 14.00
C VAL A 40 -15.03 -14.63 14.87
N GLN A 41 -15.66 -13.62 15.46
CA GLN A 41 -16.84 -13.81 16.31
C GLN A 41 -18.08 -14.10 15.46
N LEU A 42 -18.24 -13.36 14.36
CA LEU A 42 -19.36 -13.53 13.43
C LEU A 42 -19.13 -14.64 12.39
N GLN A 43 -17.89 -15.14 12.27
CA GLN A 43 -17.45 -16.10 11.26
C GLN A 43 -17.79 -15.63 9.83
N LYS A 44 -17.58 -14.35 9.55
CA LYS A 44 -17.98 -13.71 8.28
C LYS A 44 -16.93 -12.72 7.79
N TRP A 45 -16.87 -12.55 6.48
CA TRP A 45 -16.13 -11.48 5.84
C TRP A 45 -16.93 -10.17 5.90
N LEU A 46 -16.30 -9.13 6.42
CA LEU A 46 -16.82 -7.77 6.45
C LEU A 46 -16.03 -6.92 5.46
N LYS A 47 -16.75 -6.17 4.60
CA LYS A 47 -16.11 -5.19 3.73
C LYS A 47 -15.62 -4.02 4.59
N SER A 48 -14.34 -3.68 4.47
CA SER A 48 -13.75 -2.52 5.13
C SER A 48 -14.09 -1.23 4.38
N SER A 49 -13.89 -0.09 5.04
CA SER A 49 -13.97 1.25 4.42
C SER A 49 -12.77 1.56 3.50
N VAL A 50 -11.70 0.75 3.55
CA VAL A 50 -10.47 0.96 2.77
C VAL A 50 -10.61 0.37 1.37
N GLU A 51 -10.62 1.26 0.37
CA GLU A 51 -10.66 0.92 -1.05
C GLU A 51 -9.85 1.95 -1.85
N GLY A 52 -8.93 1.50 -2.71
CA GLY A 52 -8.11 2.43 -3.48
C GLY A 52 -6.88 1.81 -4.14
N THR A 53 -5.86 2.64 -4.37
CA THR A 53 -4.65 2.22 -5.09
C THR A 53 -3.72 1.48 -4.13
N PHE A 54 -3.31 0.27 -4.52
CA PHE A 54 -2.39 -0.57 -3.76
C PHE A 54 -0.97 -0.42 -4.30
N PHE A 55 -0.03 -0.19 -3.40
CA PHE A 55 1.40 -0.12 -3.67
C PHE A 55 2.10 -1.22 -2.88
N LEU A 56 2.75 -2.15 -3.59
CA LEU A 56 3.75 -3.03 -2.98
C LEU A 56 5.05 -2.25 -2.87
N VAL A 57 5.64 -2.20 -1.68
CA VAL A 57 6.81 -1.37 -1.39
C VAL A 57 7.92 -2.17 -0.71
N LYS A 58 9.15 -1.65 -0.82
CA LYS A 58 10.29 -2.07 0.00
C LYS A 58 10.78 -0.92 0.85
N ASP A 59 11.26 -1.22 2.05
CA ASP A 59 11.98 -0.28 2.88
C ASP A 59 13.50 -0.35 2.71
N GLN A 60 14.25 0.42 3.51
CA GLN A 60 15.72 0.47 3.44
C GLN A 60 16.39 -0.87 3.77
N ASP A 61 15.73 -1.73 4.55
CA ASP A 61 16.21 -3.06 4.93
C ASP A 61 15.76 -4.14 3.92
N ASN A 62 15.22 -3.73 2.76
CA ASN A 62 14.60 -4.59 1.76
C ASN A 62 13.39 -5.41 2.29
N ARG A 63 12.78 -5.01 3.41
CA ARG A 63 11.55 -5.64 3.89
C ARG A 63 10.41 -5.23 2.98
N LEU A 64 9.60 -6.22 2.61
CA LEU A 64 8.38 -5.97 1.86
C LEU A 64 7.31 -5.36 2.79
N GLY A 65 6.45 -4.56 2.19
CA GLY A 65 5.23 -4.07 2.80
C GLY A 65 4.25 -3.65 1.73
N TYR A 66 3.08 -3.19 2.13
CA TYR A 66 2.12 -2.59 1.22
C TYR A 66 1.44 -1.36 1.82
N ILE A 67 1.05 -0.45 0.93
CA ILE A 67 0.27 0.74 1.25
C ILE A 67 -0.98 0.74 0.36
N ILE A 68 -2.15 0.94 0.95
CA ILE A 68 -3.38 1.24 0.21
C ILE A 68 -3.75 2.68 0.51
N LEU A 69 -3.65 3.53 -0.52
CA LEU A 69 -4.14 4.90 -0.45
C LEU A 69 -5.65 4.89 -0.64
N ASN A 70 -6.37 5.20 0.43
CA ASN A 70 -7.81 5.10 0.49
C ASN A 70 -8.47 6.25 -0.29
N ARG A 71 -9.51 5.93 -1.08
CA ARG A 71 -10.31 6.91 -1.82
C ARG A 71 -11.53 7.38 -1.03
N ASN A 72 -11.96 6.59 -0.04
CA ASN A 72 -13.18 6.84 0.74
C ASN A 72 -12.93 7.70 1.98
N SER A 73 -11.68 7.77 2.46
CA SER A 73 -11.28 8.59 3.60
C SER A 73 -9.77 8.87 3.58
N LEU A 74 -9.29 9.66 4.54
CA LEU A 74 -7.86 9.91 4.74
C LEU A 74 -7.14 8.76 5.48
N GLU A 75 -7.88 7.74 5.91
CA GLU A 75 -7.34 6.58 6.62
C GLU A 75 -6.84 5.53 5.62
N ASN A 76 -5.54 5.57 5.38
CA ASN A 76 -4.83 4.61 4.55
C ASN A 76 -4.49 3.34 5.34
N LEU A 77 -4.33 2.22 4.63
CA LEU A 77 -3.81 0.99 5.22
C LEU A 77 -2.32 0.84 4.90
N PHE A 78 -1.49 0.72 5.93
CA PHE A 78 -0.06 0.45 5.79
C PHE A 78 0.32 -0.79 6.60
N PHE A 79 1.02 -1.72 5.96
CA PHE A 79 1.50 -2.94 6.59
C PHE A 79 2.94 -3.23 6.14
N VAL A 80 3.79 -3.63 7.08
CA VAL A 80 5.14 -4.13 6.82
C VAL A 80 5.17 -5.60 7.20
N TYR A 81 5.68 -6.45 6.30
CA TYR A 81 5.92 -7.85 6.66
C TYR A 81 7.07 -7.90 7.67
N SER A 82 6.77 -8.20 8.93
CA SER A 82 7.80 -8.64 9.86
C SER A 82 8.18 -10.08 9.47
N THR A 83 9.45 -10.32 9.20
CA THR A 83 9.98 -11.69 9.29
C THR A 83 9.90 -12.07 10.75
N GLY A 84 8.91 -12.87 11.11
CA GLY A 84 8.82 -13.44 12.45
C GLY A 84 10.11 -14.19 12.75
N VAL A 85 10.80 -13.78 13.82
CA VAL A 85 11.75 -14.61 14.55
C VAL A 85 11.04 -15.08 15.80
#